data_AF-A0A424YVN5-F1
#
_entry.id   AF-A0A424YVN5-F1
#
_cell.length_a   1.000
_cell.length_b   1.000
_cell.length_c   1.000
_cell.angle_alpha   90.00
_cell.angle_beta   90.00
_cell.angle_gamma   90.00
#
_symmetry.space_group_name_H-M   'P 1'
#
loop_
_entity.id
_entity.type
_entity.pdbx_description
1 polymer ?
#
loop_
_entity_poly.entity_id
_entity_poly.type
_entity_poly.pdbx_seq_one_letter_code
_entity_poly.pdbx_strand_id
1 'polypeptide(L)'
;MTDDEKTKEEEVPVQDPLSPPPSARPEPSPQVTREKETIHEIRYMEPEKKSGKLKIIGVLVLILIIGVVAAFATMNVTIYGPLPDATYPYTTTYDVWFPLGKTVTVGGMDMVALSTADEMLISVAGETHKMEVGEEKLISERRAVVKTLGFTIVDTNFQIFMNFRGLSDPATANFYLAIRTSEQVPQFIVNLLLPRDIRAVPA
;
A
#
# COMPACT_ATOMS: atom_id res chain seq x y z
N MET A 1 29.04 -73.60 22.24
CA MET A 1 28.11 -72.94 23.17
C MET A 1 27.09 -72.21 22.30
N THR A 2 26.12 -72.90 21.70
CA THR A 2 24.84 -73.37 22.30
C THR A 2 24.13 -72.21 23.01
N ASP A 3 22.90 -71.79 22.69
CA ASP A 3 21.71 -72.54 22.27
C ASP A 3 20.62 -71.63 21.67
N ASP A 4 19.80 -72.25 20.80
CA ASP A 4 18.31 -72.21 20.69
C ASP A 4 17.55 -70.89 20.45
N GLU A 5 16.40 -70.81 19.79
CA GLU A 5 15.37 -71.73 19.26
C GLU A 5 14.55 -70.83 18.27
N LYS A 6 13.93 -71.22 17.15
CA LYS A 6 12.69 -72.03 17.01
C LYS A 6 12.19 -71.83 15.55
N THR A 7 12.18 -72.85 14.67
CA THR A 7 11.00 -73.63 14.19
C THR A 7 10.06 -72.83 13.27
N LYS A 8 9.57 -73.24 12.08
CA LYS A 8 9.41 -74.48 11.28
C LYS A 8 9.17 -74.01 9.81
N GLU A 9 9.70 -74.62 8.74
CA GLU A 9 9.18 -75.82 8.02
C GLU A 9 7.70 -75.65 7.60
N GLU A 10 7.26 -75.84 6.36
CA GLU A 10 7.39 -77.01 5.47
C GLU A 10 6.79 -76.62 4.10
N GLU A 11 7.49 -76.92 3.01
CA GLU A 11 7.24 -78.04 2.09
C GLU A 11 6.12 -77.85 1.07
N VAL A 12 6.59 -77.88 -0.18
CA VAL A 12 5.81 -78.20 -1.38
C VAL A 12 5.72 -79.72 -1.44
N PRO A 13 4.54 -80.34 -1.64
CA PRO A 13 4.48 -81.65 -2.25
C PRO A 13 3.75 -81.61 -3.58
N VAL A 14 4.57 -81.91 -4.58
CA VAL A 14 4.27 -82.47 -5.89
C VAL A 14 3.15 -83.51 -5.80
N GLN A 15 2.17 -83.38 -6.69
CA GLN A 15 1.17 -84.39 -6.97
C GLN A 15 1.78 -85.45 -7.90
N ASP A 16 1.55 -86.74 -7.59
CA ASP A 16 1.64 -87.81 -8.59
C ASP A 16 0.38 -88.70 -8.48
N PRO A 17 -0.23 -89.10 -9.61
CA PRO A 17 -1.59 -89.60 -9.70
C PRO A 17 -1.59 -91.13 -9.60
N LEU A 18 -2.55 -91.71 -8.88
CA LEU A 18 -3.14 -93.04 -9.11
C LEU A 18 -3.94 -93.49 -7.88
N SER A 19 -5.26 -93.24 -7.88
CA SER A 19 -6.26 -94.03 -7.13
C SER A 19 -7.68 -93.73 -7.65
N PRO A 20 -8.47 -94.74 -8.09
CA PRO A 20 -9.86 -94.62 -8.54
C PRO A 20 -10.90 -94.68 -7.38
N PRO A 21 -12.19 -94.33 -7.62
CA PRO A 21 -13.11 -93.72 -6.64
C PRO A 21 -14.03 -94.73 -5.90
N PRO A 22 -14.86 -94.29 -4.93
CA PRO A 22 -16.31 -94.45 -5.18
C PRO A 22 -17.30 -93.48 -4.48
N SER A 23 -18.43 -93.31 -5.20
CA SER A 23 -19.83 -93.18 -4.74
C SER A 23 -20.44 -91.82 -4.31
N ALA A 24 -21.00 -91.17 -5.33
CA ALA A 24 -22.18 -90.32 -5.45
C ALA A 24 -23.17 -90.06 -4.27
N ARG A 25 -23.50 -88.77 -4.06
CA ARG A 25 -24.83 -88.10 -4.18
C ARG A 25 -24.80 -86.68 -3.56
N PRO A 26 -25.74 -85.74 -3.89
CA PRO A 26 -26.13 -85.14 -5.17
C PRO A 26 -26.00 -83.57 -5.19
N GLU A 27 -26.05 -82.96 -6.39
CA GLU A 27 -26.10 -81.50 -6.75
C GLU A 27 -27.29 -80.71 -6.14
N PRO A 28 -27.42 -79.34 -6.22
CA PRO A 28 -26.77 -78.37 -7.15
C PRO A 28 -26.27 -76.99 -6.60
N SER A 29 -25.31 -76.39 -7.35
CA SER A 29 -25.04 -74.98 -7.81
C SER A 29 -25.54 -73.73 -7.04
N PRO A 30 -25.00 -72.49 -7.26
CA PRO A 30 -23.98 -71.99 -8.21
C PRO A 30 -22.88 -71.11 -7.50
N GLN A 31 -21.83 -70.61 -8.17
CA GLN A 31 -21.78 -69.20 -8.61
C GLN A 31 -20.52 -68.93 -9.45
N VAL A 32 -20.76 -68.49 -10.67
CA VAL A 32 -19.81 -67.83 -11.56
C VAL A 32 -19.37 -66.51 -10.91
N THR A 33 -18.13 -66.41 -10.46
CA THR A 33 -17.54 -65.10 -10.14
C THR A 33 -16.88 -64.57 -11.41
N ARG A 34 -17.64 -63.69 -12.07
CA ARG A 34 -17.25 -62.94 -13.26
C ARG A 34 -16.22 -61.89 -12.83
N GLU A 35 -14.99 -62.08 -13.28
CA GLU A 35 -13.88 -61.13 -13.16
C GLU A 35 -14.31 -59.77 -13.78
N LYS A 36 -14.44 -58.74 -12.95
CA LYS A 36 -14.73 -57.38 -13.38
C LYS A 36 -13.43 -56.68 -13.76
N GLU A 37 -13.22 -56.66 -15.07
CA GLU A 37 -12.47 -55.66 -15.84
C GLU A 37 -12.53 -54.27 -15.16
N THR A 38 -11.40 -53.82 -14.60
CA THR A 38 -11.30 -52.49 -14.01
C THR A 38 -10.90 -51.50 -15.10
N ILE A 39 -11.89 -50.95 -15.79
CA ILE A 39 -11.71 -49.83 -16.71
C ILE A 39 -11.21 -48.63 -15.89
N HIS A 40 -9.99 -48.18 -16.15
CA HIS A 40 -9.50 -46.87 -15.69
C HIS A 40 -10.30 -45.78 -16.40
N GLU A 41 -11.34 -45.29 -15.72
CA GLU A 41 -12.03 -44.05 -16.06
C GLU A 41 -11.06 -42.88 -15.88
N ILE A 42 -10.36 -42.51 -16.96
CA ILE A 42 -9.65 -41.22 -17.02
C ILE A 42 -10.75 -40.17 -17.09
N ARG A 43 -11.14 -39.67 -15.92
CA ARG A 43 -12.02 -38.52 -15.76
C ARG A 43 -11.35 -37.34 -16.45
N TYR A 44 -11.82 -36.98 -17.65
CA TYR A 44 -11.48 -35.72 -18.28
C TYR A 44 -11.99 -34.61 -17.34
N MET A 45 -11.09 -34.00 -16.58
CA MET A 45 -11.36 -32.69 -15.98
C MET A 45 -11.46 -31.70 -17.13
N GLU A 46 -12.69 -31.49 -17.59
CA GLU A 46 -13.04 -30.36 -18.43
C GLU A 46 -12.62 -29.09 -17.68
N PRO A 47 -11.77 -28.21 -18.26
CA PRO A 47 -11.34 -27.02 -17.56
C PRO A 47 -12.57 -26.14 -17.33
N GLU A 48 -13.02 -26.04 -16.07
CA GLU A 48 -14.07 -25.11 -15.68
C GLU A 48 -13.78 -23.74 -16.29
N LYS A 49 -14.70 -23.26 -17.11
CA LYS A 49 -14.64 -21.99 -17.83
C LYS A 49 -14.78 -20.81 -16.85
N LYS A 50 -13.81 -20.62 -15.95
CA LYS A 50 -13.69 -19.48 -15.01
C LYS A 50 -13.32 -18.15 -15.68
N SER A 51 -13.28 -18.10 -17.01
CA SER A 51 -12.75 -16.95 -17.76
C SER A 51 -13.68 -15.73 -17.81
N GLY A 52 -14.98 -15.88 -17.54
CA GLY A 52 -15.93 -14.76 -17.57
C GLY A 52 -15.79 -13.81 -16.37
N LYS A 53 -15.78 -14.36 -15.14
CA LYS A 53 -15.68 -13.56 -13.91
C LYS A 53 -14.32 -12.86 -13.77
N LEU A 54 -13.23 -13.54 -14.13
CA LEU A 54 -11.89 -12.93 -14.11
C LEU A 54 -11.75 -11.77 -15.11
N LYS A 55 -12.37 -11.88 -16.29
CA LYS A 55 -12.39 -10.78 -17.27
C LYS A 55 -13.18 -9.58 -16.74
N ILE A 56 -14.35 -9.82 -16.13
CA ILE A 56 -15.17 -8.73 -15.54
C ILE A 56 -14.42 -8.04 -14.40
N ILE A 57 -13.78 -8.80 -13.51
CA ILE A 57 -12.94 -8.26 -12.44
C ILE A 57 -11.77 -7.45 -13.03
N GLY A 58 -11.09 -7.97 -14.05
CA GLY A 58 -10.01 -7.27 -14.73
C GLY A 58 -10.45 -5.94 -15.34
N VAL A 59 -11.61 -5.90 -15.99
CA VAL A 59 -12.19 -4.66 -16.54
C VAL A 59 -12.56 -3.69 -15.42
N LEU A 60 -13.16 -4.16 -14.33
CA LEU A 60 -13.53 -3.31 -13.19
C LEU A 60 -12.29 -2.65 -12.55
N VAL A 61 -11.22 -3.44 -12.35
CA VAL A 61 -9.95 -2.94 -11.81
C VAL A 61 -9.31 -1.94 -12.77
N LEU A 62 -9.35 -2.19 -14.08
CA LEU A 62 -8.83 -1.26 -15.08
C LEU A 62 -9.60 0.07 -15.06
N ILE A 63 -10.93 0.03 -14.99
CA ILE A 63 -11.77 1.24 -14.88
C ILE A 63 -11.45 2.00 -13.60
N LEU A 64 -11.29 1.31 -12.47
CA LEU A 64 -10.90 1.93 -11.21
C LEU A 64 -9.55 2.64 -11.34
N ILE A 65 -8.54 1.99 -11.92
CA ILE A 65 -7.21 2.58 -12.12
C ILE A 65 -7.32 3.83 -13.00
N ILE A 66 -8.05 3.76 -14.11
CA ILE A 66 -8.27 4.92 -14.99
C ILE A 66 -8.95 6.06 -14.22
N GLY A 67 -9.97 5.74 -13.42
CA GLY A 67 -10.66 6.72 -12.58
C GLY A 67 -9.73 7.41 -11.58
N VAL A 68 -8.87 6.65 -10.90
CA VAL A 68 -7.87 7.19 -9.96
C VAL A 68 -6.88 8.09 -10.69
N VAL A 69 -6.32 7.63 -11.83
CA VAL A 69 -5.39 8.43 -12.63
C VAL A 69 -6.04 9.73 -13.13
N ALA A 70 -7.29 9.67 -13.60
CA ALA A 70 -8.03 10.85 -14.04
C ALA A 70 -8.30 11.83 -12.89
N ALA A 71 -8.61 11.32 -11.69
CA ALA A 71 -8.81 12.15 -10.51
C ALA A 71 -7.54 12.92 -10.14
N PHE A 72 -6.37 12.26 -10.14
CA PHE A 72 -5.10 12.95 -9.89
C PHE A 72 -4.71 13.90 -11.01
N ALA A 73 -4.90 13.51 -12.27
CA ALA A 73 -4.53 14.33 -13.43
C ALA A 73 -5.36 15.62 -13.58
N THR A 74 -6.59 15.64 -13.04
CA THR A 74 -7.49 16.80 -13.11
C THR A 74 -7.54 17.59 -11.80
N MET A 75 -6.71 17.25 -10.84
CA MET A 75 -6.70 17.91 -9.55
C MET A 75 -6.17 19.35 -9.69
N ASN A 76 -6.88 20.30 -9.10
CA ASN A 76 -6.51 21.70 -9.05
C ASN A 76 -6.59 22.21 -7.62
N VAL A 77 -5.59 22.99 -7.21
CA VAL A 77 -5.54 23.67 -5.92
C VAL A 77 -5.68 25.16 -6.17
N THR A 78 -6.67 25.79 -5.56
CA THR A 78 -6.83 27.24 -5.57
C THR A 78 -6.67 27.79 -4.16
N ILE A 79 -5.85 28.83 -4.01
CA ILE A 79 -5.59 29.50 -2.74
C ILE A 79 -6.41 30.81 -2.68
N TYR A 80 -7.14 31.00 -1.60
CA TYR A 80 -7.93 32.19 -1.31
C TYR A 80 -7.47 32.83 0.01
N GLY A 81 -7.99 34.03 0.30
CA GLY A 81 -7.94 34.59 1.65
C GLY A 81 -8.65 33.67 2.65
N PRO A 82 -8.23 33.69 3.93
CA PRO A 82 -8.85 32.84 4.94
C PRO A 82 -10.31 33.24 5.19
N LEU A 83 -11.14 32.24 5.55
CA LEU A 83 -12.45 32.53 6.13
C LEU A 83 -12.28 33.07 7.57
N PRO A 84 -13.07 34.07 7.99
CA PRO A 84 -13.05 34.56 9.36
C PRO A 84 -13.49 33.48 10.35
N ASP A 85 -13.04 33.62 11.60
CA ASP A 85 -13.45 32.79 12.75
C ASP A 85 -13.18 31.28 12.62
N ALA A 86 -12.23 30.89 11.76
CA ALA A 86 -11.81 29.50 11.65
C ALA A 86 -11.03 29.04 12.89
N THR A 87 -11.31 27.81 13.33
CA THR A 87 -10.49 27.09 14.30
C THR A 87 -9.57 26.12 13.56
N TYR A 88 -8.41 25.81 14.14
CA TYR A 88 -7.38 24.98 13.51
C TYR A 88 -7.01 23.77 14.38
N PRO A 89 -7.94 22.80 14.57
CA PRO A 89 -7.74 21.70 15.51
C PRO A 89 -6.76 20.64 15.00
N TYR A 90 -6.49 20.60 13.70
CA TYR A 90 -5.60 19.62 13.08
C TYR A 90 -4.22 20.23 12.85
N THR A 91 -3.16 19.52 13.18
CA THR A 91 -1.78 19.97 12.97
C THR A 91 -0.95 18.86 12.36
N THR A 92 -0.16 19.18 11.34
CA THR A 92 0.84 18.28 10.74
C THR A 92 2.21 18.96 10.76
N THR A 93 3.23 18.21 11.11
CA THR A 93 4.56 18.73 11.43
C THR A 93 5.63 18.10 10.55
N TYR A 94 6.58 18.90 10.09
CA TYR A 94 7.67 18.47 9.23
C TYR A 94 8.98 19.16 9.60
N ASP A 95 10.07 18.42 9.53
CA ASP A 95 11.41 18.99 9.42
C ASP A 95 11.71 19.21 7.94
N VAL A 96 12.02 20.45 7.59
CA VAL A 96 12.23 20.89 6.20
C VAL A 96 13.60 21.55 6.03
N TRP A 97 14.23 21.27 4.91
CA TRP A 97 15.55 21.79 4.55
C TRP A 97 15.43 22.68 3.32
N PHE A 98 15.56 23.99 3.55
CA PHE A 98 15.47 25.00 2.52
C PHE A 98 16.86 25.33 1.98
N PRO A 99 17.09 25.22 0.66
CA PRO A 99 18.30 25.75 0.04
C PRO A 99 18.32 27.28 0.15
N LEU A 100 19.42 27.82 0.65
CA LEU A 100 19.61 29.26 0.78
C LEU A 100 19.69 29.93 -0.59
N GLY A 101 19.05 31.10 -0.72
CA GLY A 101 19.09 31.93 -1.93
C GLY A 101 18.33 31.35 -3.13
N LYS A 102 17.61 30.24 -2.96
CA LYS A 102 16.78 29.64 -4.02
C LYS A 102 15.31 29.80 -3.70
N THR A 103 14.54 30.12 -4.73
CA THR A 103 13.08 30.09 -4.65
C THR A 103 12.58 28.66 -4.64
N VAL A 104 11.71 28.39 -3.68
CA VAL A 104 11.03 27.12 -3.47
C VAL A 104 9.54 27.41 -3.38
N THR A 105 8.71 26.72 -4.17
CA THR A 105 7.26 26.93 -4.14
C THR A 105 6.59 25.96 -3.18
N VAL A 106 6.13 26.43 -2.03
CA VAL A 106 5.39 25.63 -1.03
C VAL A 106 3.93 26.04 -1.02
N GLY A 107 3.03 25.08 -1.29
CA GLY A 107 1.60 25.31 -1.31
C GLY A 107 1.15 26.38 -2.30
N GLY A 108 1.88 26.53 -3.42
CA GLY A 108 1.63 27.57 -4.41
C GLY A 108 2.16 28.96 -4.04
N MET A 109 2.94 29.08 -2.96
CA MET A 109 3.60 30.31 -2.56
C MET A 109 5.11 30.19 -2.74
N ASP A 110 5.70 31.19 -3.38
CA ASP A 110 7.16 31.26 -3.52
C ASP A 110 7.78 31.67 -2.18
N MET A 111 8.73 30.85 -1.74
CA MET A 111 9.47 31.04 -0.51
C MET A 111 10.97 31.09 -0.80
N VAL A 112 11.69 32.02 -0.16
CA VAL A 112 13.14 32.13 -0.27
C VAL A 112 13.72 32.26 1.13
N ALA A 113 14.58 31.31 1.48
CA ALA A 113 15.37 31.36 2.70
C ALA A 113 16.68 32.10 2.44
N LEU A 114 17.00 33.11 3.24
CA LEU A 114 18.23 33.89 3.16
C LEU A 114 18.89 33.93 4.53
N SER A 115 20.19 33.65 4.58
CA SER A 115 20.99 33.86 5.78
C SER A 115 21.97 34.99 5.50
N THR A 116 21.99 35.98 6.39
CA THR A 116 23.06 36.98 6.50
C THR A 116 23.88 36.69 7.74
N ALA A 117 24.97 37.42 7.98
CA ALA A 117 25.96 37.14 9.03
C ALA A 117 25.35 36.76 10.40
N ASP A 118 24.27 37.44 10.80
CA ASP A 118 23.62 37.23 12.10
C ASP A 118 22.11 36.96 12.02
N GLU A 119 21.52 36.94 10.82
CA GLU A 119 20.06 36.89 10.66
C GLU A 119 19.62 35.82 9.67
N MET A 120 18.57 35.09 10.05
CA MET A 120 17.82 34.26 9.14
C MET A 120 16.56 35.02 8.70
N LEU A 121 16.38 35.15 7.40
CA LEU A 121 15.22 35.77 6.78
C LEU A 121 14.51 34.74 5.92
N ILE A 122 13.18 34.78 5.93
CA ILE A 122 12.38 34.04 4.96
C ILE A 122 11.45 35.01 4.26
N SER A 123 11.54 35.06 2.93
CA SER A 123 10.56 35.74 2.10
C SER A 123 9.47 34.75 1.73
N VAL A 124 8.21 35.12 1.91
CA VAL A 124 7.04 34.31 1.54
C VAL A 124 6.06 35.17 0.77
N ALA A 125 5.81 34.82 -0.48
CA ALA A 125 4.98 35.60 -1.40
C ALA A 125 5.37 37.09 -1.47
N GLY A 126 6.67 37.40 -1.30
CA GLY A 126 7.23 38.75 -1.32
C GLY A 126 7.32 39.44 0.05
N GLU A 127 6.66 38.92 1.09
CA GLU A 127 6.78 39.45 2.46
C GLU A 127 7.97 38.82 3.17
N THR A 128 8.83 39.64 3.80
CA THR A 128 10.04 39.15 4.47
C THR A 128 9.84 39.08 5.97
N HIS A 129 10.09 37.91 6.54
CA HIS A 129 10.04 37.66 7.97
C HIS A 129 11.44 37.35 8.48
N LYS A 130 11.90 38.11 9.47
CA LYS A 130 13.05 37.71 10.29
C LYS A 130 12.66 36.52 11.16
N MET A 131 13.57 35.55 11.24
CA MET A 131 13.43 34.29 11.96
C MET A 131 14.54 34.20 13.01
N GLU A 132 14.17 34.08 14.28
CA GLU A 132 15.12 33.78 15.34
C GLU A 132 15.19 32.27 15.59
N VAL A 133 16.36 31.80 16.04
CA VAL A 133 16.55 30.37 16.31
C VAL A 133 15.64 29.94 17.45
N GLY A 134 14.82 28.92 17.23
CA GLY A 134 13.90 28.38 18.22
C GLY A 134 12.58 29.15 18.36
N GLU A 135 12.41 30.28 17.67
CA GLU A 135 11.15 31.03 17.65
C GLU A 135 10.17 30.41 16.65
N GLU A 136 8.97 30.04 17.09
CA GLU A 136 7.87 29.66 16.18
C GLU A 136 7.12 30.92 15.73
N LYS A 137 6.99 31.10 14.41
CA LYS A 137 6.37 32.27 13.81
C LYS A 137 5.31 31.87 12.79
N LEU A 138 4.15 32.53 12.84
CA LEU A 138 3.13 32.43 11.79
C LEU A 138 3.62 33.19 10.56
N ILE A 139 3.70 32.49 9.43
CA ILE A 139 4.21 33.03 8.17
C ILE A 139 3.10 33.26 7.15
N SER A 140 2.03 32.46 7.19
CA SER A 140 0.91 32.62 6.27
C SER A 140 -0.36 32.01 6.83
N GLU A 141 -1.49 32.65 6.56
CA GLU A 141 -2.83 32.14 6.83
C GLU A 141 -3.69 32.32 5.56
N ARG A 142 -4.26 31.22 5.07
CA ARG A 142 -4.99 31.18 3.78
C ARG A 142 -6.07 30.11 3.80
N ARG A 143 -6.84 30.04 2.72
CA ARG A 143 -7.79 28.95 2.45
C ARG A 143 -7.38 28.19 1.21
N ALA A 144 -7.33 26.87 1.30
CA ALA A 144 -7.11 25.98 0.18
C ALA A 144 -8.42 25.31 -0.23
N VAL A 145 -8.77 25.41 -1.52
CA VAL A 145 -9.86 24.65 -2.12
C VAL A 145 -9.25 23.73 -3.16
N VAL A 146 -9.39 22.43 -2.94
CA VAL A 146 -8.92 21.39 -3.85
C VAL A 146 -10.11 20.80 -4.59
N LYS A 147 -10.03 20.81 -5.92
CA LYS A 147 -11.05 20.25 -6.81
C LYS A 147 -10.45 19.16 -7.68
N THR A 148 -11.23 18.13 -7.97
CA THR A 148 -10.91 17.09 -8.97
C THR A 148 -12.17 16.73 -9.74
N LEU A 149 -12.05 16.56 -11.06
CA LEU A 149 -13.20 16.28 -11.94
C LEU A 149 -14.38 17.27 -11.74
N GLY A 150 -14.09 18.51 -11.34
CA GLY A 150 -15.09 19.56 -11.04
C GLY A 150 -15.70 19.51 -9.64
N PHE A 151 -15.45 18.47 -8.84
CA PHE A 151 -15.95 18.34 -7.47
C PHE A 151 -14.92 18.85 -6.46
N THR A 152 -15.39 19.57 -5.43
CA THR A 152 -14.55 19.96 -4.29
C THR A 152 -14.32 18.74 -3.39
N ILE A 153 -13.06 18.39 -3.18
CA ILE A 153 -12.65 17.29 -2.29
C ILE A 153 -12.11 17.79 -0.95
N VAL A 154 -11.54 18.99 -0.92
CA VAL A 154 -11.05 19.65 0.30
C VAL A 154 -11.36 21.13 0.21
N ASP A 155 -11.84 21.70 1.31
CA ASP A 155 -12.05 23.12 1.48
C ASP A 155 -11.69 23.46 2.93
N THR A 156 -10.53 24.07 3.14
CA THR A 156 -9.99 24.26 4.49
C THR A 156 -9.19 25.54 4.60
N ASN A 157 -9.31 26.22 5.74
CA ASN A 157 -8.32 27.21 6.11
C ASN A 157 -7.06 26.50 6.62
N PHE A 158 -5.91 27.11 6.38
CA PHE A 158 -4.64 26.64 6.91
C PHE A 158 -3.75 27.79 7.38
N GLN A 159 -2.95 27.50 8.40
CA GLN A 159 -1.90 28.34 8.92
C GLN A 159 -0.57 27.63 8.78
N ILE A 160 0.46 28.36 8.36
CA ILE A 160 1.83 27.88 8.25
C ILE A 160 2.67 28.55 9.32
N PHE A 161 3.13 27.76 10.27
CA PHE A 161 4.10 28.15 11.28
C PHE A 161 5.47 27.61 10.90
N MET A 162 6.50 28.42 11.11
CA MET A 162 7.88 28.02 10.91
C MET A 162 8.71 28.36 12.12
N ASN A 163 9.61 27.45 12.47
CA ASN A 163 10.61 27.64 13.51
C ASN A 163 11.99 27.35 12.92
N PHE A 164 12.87 28.35 12.93
CA PHE A 164 14.22 28.19 12.43
C PHE A 164 15.06 27.41 13.45
N ARG A 165 15.60 26.27 13.04
CA ARG A 165 16.41 25.41 13.91
C ARG A 165 17.91 25.60 13.74
N GLY A 166 18.33 26.44 12.80
CA GLY A 166 19.72 26.65 12.43
C GLY A 166 20.05 26.14 11.04
N LEU A 167 21.30 26.33 10.65
CA LEU A 167 21.83 25.81 9.39
C LEU A 167 22.19 24.32 9.56
N SER A 168 21.74 23.47 8.63
CA SER A 168 22.23 22.08 8.56
C SER A 168 23.58 21.99 7.87
N ASP A 169 23.80 22.84 6.88
CA ASP A 169 25.06 23.05 6.18
C ASP A 169 25.13 24.53 5.71
N PRO A 170 26.28 25.03 5.23
CA PRO A 170 26.42 26.43 4.83
C PRO A 170 25.47 26.91 3.72
N ALA A 171 24.82 26.01 3.00
CA ALA A 171 23.89 26.30 1.91
C ALA A 171 22.44 25.91 2.22
N THR A 172 22.16 25.35 3.40
CA THR A 172 20.85 24.77 3.73
C THR A 172 20.40 25.13 5.14
N ALA A 173 19.25 25.81 5.24
CA ALA A 173 18.60 26.11 6.50
C ALA A 173 17.60 25.01 6.89
N ASN A 174 17.60 24.62 8.17
CA ASN A 174 16.62 23.70 8.73
C ASN A 174 15.52 24.49 9.43
N PHE A 175 14.29 24.13 9.10
CA PHE A 175 13.10 24.64 9.77
C PHE A 175 12.25 23.49 10.25
N TYR A 176 11.59 23.71 11.37
CA TYR A 176 10.40 22.97 11.73
C TYR A 176 9.19 23.71 11.19
N LEU A 177 8.39 23.01 10.39
CA LEU A 177 7.19 23.49 9.73
C LEU A 177 5.98 22.85 10.40
N ALA A 178 5.07 23.65 10.92
CA ALA A 178 3.79 23.19 11.42
C ALA A 178 2.65 23.78 10.56
N ILE A 179 1.89 22.91 9.92
CA ILE A 179 0.71 23.26 9.14
C ILE A 179 -0.51 22.95 9.99
N ARG A 180 -1.26 23.97 10.38
CA ARG A 180 -2.52 23.81 11.11
C ARG A 180 -3.68 24.00 10.15
N THR A 181 -4.68 23.12 10.18
CA THR A 181 -5.82 23.16 9.25
C THR A 181 -7.15 23.14 10.00
N SER A 182 -8.16 23.77 9.39
CA SER A 182 -9.51 23.80 9.96
C SER A 182 -10.26 22.48 9.81
N GLU A 183 -9.93 21.74 8.76
CA GLU A 183 -10.50 20.44 8.44
C GLU A 183 -9.40 19.38 8.38
N GLN A 184 -9.78 18.12 8.52
CA GLN A 184 -8.84 17.03 8.36
C GLN A 184 -8.45 16.91 6.89
N VAL A 185 -7.18 17.20 6.59
CA VAL A 185 -6.65 17.13 5.23
C VAL A 185 -6.02 15.76 4.98
N PRO A 186 -6.38 15.05 3.89
CA PRO A 186 -5.70 13.83 3.52
C PRO A 186 -4.20 14.06 3.27
N GLN A 187 -3.37 13.14 3.75
CA GLN A 187 -1.90 13.24 3.69
C GLN A 187 -1.37 13.51 2.27
N PHE A 188 -2.01 12.93 1.24
CA PHE A 188 -1.57 13.13 -0.15
C PHE A 188 -1.69 14.59 -0.62
N ILE A 189 -2.63 15.37 -0.06
CA ILE A 189 -2.75 16.81 -0.33
C ILE A 189 -1.63 17.56 0.38
N VAL A 190 -1.31 17.21 1.62
CA VAL A 190 -0.19 17.84 2.35
C VAL A 190 1.12 17.63 1.61
N ASN A 191 1.34 16.42 1.07
CA ASN A 191 2.51 16.12 0.25
C ASN A 191 2.55 16.90 -1.08
N LEU A 192 1.40 17.36 -1.59
CA LEU A 192 1.36 18.22 -2.78
C LEU A 192 1.77 19.67 -2.45
N LEU A 193 1.56 20.10 -1.21
CA LEU A 193 1.98 21.43 -0.75
C LEU A 193 3.50 21.49 -0.54
N LEU A 194 4.15 20.37 -0.24
CA LEU A 194 5.60 20.30 -0.06
C LEU A 194 6.28 20.00 -1.41
N PRO A 195 7.09 20.92 -1.95
CA PRO A 195 7.75 20.71 -3.22
C PRO A 195 8.81 19.61 -3.11
N ARG A 196 9.06 18.91 -4.22
CA ARG A 196 10.11 17.90 -4.30
C ARG A 196 11.53 18.47 -4.19
N ASP A 197 11.65 19.78 -4.40
CA ASP A 197 12.92 20.50 -4.39
C ASP A 197 13.46 20.74 -2.98
N ILE A 198 12.64 20.53 -1.95
CA ILE A 198 13.09 20.50 -0.56
C ILE A 198 12.99 19.10 -0.01
N ARG A 199 13.92 18.79 0.89
CA ARG A 199 13.74 17.63 1.76
C ARG A 199 12.73 18.02 2.83
N ALA A 200 11.68 17.23 2.96
CA ALA A 200 10.69 17.35 4.02
C ALA A 200 10.45 15.95 4.61
N VAL A 201 10.57 15.83 5.92
CA VAL A 201 10.27 14.58 6.64
C VAL A 201 9.29 14.87 7.77
N PRO A 202 8.33 13.98 8.07
CA PRO A 202 7.49 14.14 9.25
C PRO A 202 8.35 14.29 10.50
N ALA A 203 8.00 15.26 11.34
CA ALA A 203 8.69 15.57 12.60
C ALA A 203 7.98 14.96 13.80
#